data_AF-A0A2T8WYI7-F1
#
_entry.id   AF-A0A2T8WYI7-F1
#
_cell.length_a   1.000
_cell.length_b   1.000
_cell.length_c   1.000
_cell.angle_alpha   90.00
_cell.angle_beta   90.00
_cell.angle_gamma   90.00
#
_symmetry.space_group_name_H-M   'P 1'
#
loop_
_entity.id
_entity.type
_entity.pdbx_description
1 polymer ?
#
loop_
_entity_poly.entity_id
_entity_poly.type
_entity_poly.pdbx_seq_one_letter_code
_entity_poly.pdbx_strand_id
1 'polypeptide(L)'
;MTTDTTDLLGHFAWCAQIALGIARRDKTVTTPVQEHIFLMNWLTTAQKRKLFPREIAGEIDYLVRLGKQQGIIAGLKRKLTFIYKSCCEDISEQSDLFRLTFALEELKNTGWRSHTLSTTDWKKGWEGPFSPAIYIELPALQEAFTDEGKQLKPLHIRISGDSEHISKTLKRYKVKNIIITRTPPSP
;
A
#
# COMPACT_ATOMS: atom_id res chain seq x y z
N MET A 1 -6.09 26.80 14.52
CA MET A 1 -5.23 26.10 13.55
C MET A 1 -5.68 24.65 13.56
N THR A 2 -6.50 24.24 12.59
CA THR A 2 -6.90 22.84 12.44
C THR A 2 -5.71 22.10 11.86
N THR A 3 -4.99 21.33 12.68
CA THR A 3 -4.00 20.37 12.19
C THR A 3 -4.69 19.46 11.18
N ASP A 4 -4.19 19.46 9.94
CA ASP A 4 -4.70 18.59 8.88
C ASP A 4 -4.54 17.14 9.32
N THR A 5 -5.58 16.32 9.18
CA THR A 5 -5.53 14.88 9.49
C THR A 5 -4.38 14.20 8.76
N THR A 6 -4.00 14.71 7.59
CA THR A 6 -2.85 14.28 6.80
C THR A 6 -1.53 14.47 7.55
N ASP A 7 -1.32 15.65 8.16
CA ASP A 7 -0.12 15.95 8.96
C ASP A 7 -0.05 15.04 10.20
N LEU A 8 -1.19 14.79 10.84
CA LEU A 8 -1.29 13.91 12.01
C LEU A 8 -0.92 12.46 11.65
N LEU A 9 -1.41 11.96 10.52
CA LEU A 9 -1.08 10.62 10.00
C LEU A 9 0.40 10.52 9.61
N GLY A 10 0.93 11.55 8.96
CA GLY A 10 2.36 11.66 8.63
C GLY A 10 3.23 11.60 9.89
N HIS A 11 2.95 12.43 10.88
CA HIS A 11 3.67 12.44 12.16
C HIS A 11 3.59 11.09 12.89
N PHE A 12 2.41 10.48 12.94
CA PHE A 12 2.21 9.15 13.51
C PHE A 12 3.09 8.09 12.84
N ALA A 13 3.06 8.05 11.51
CA ALA A 13 3.84 7.09 10.73
C ALA A 13 5.34 7.32 10.85
N TRP A 14 5.78 8.58 10.97
CA TRP A 14 7.17 8.92 11.25
C TRP A 14 7.62 8.41 12.62
N CYS A 15 6.84 8.68 13.67
CA CYS A 15 7.14 8.23 15.03
C CYS A 15 7.28 6.69 15.12
N ALA A 16 6.41 5.94 14.45
CA ALA A 16 6.49 4.49 14.40
C ALA A 16 7.78 3.99 13.73
N GLN A 17 8.17 4.61 12.62
CA GLN A 17 9.41 4.27 11.89
C GLN A 17 10.66 4.61 12.70
N ILE A 18 10.69 5.76 13.37
CA ILE A 18 11.78 6.15 14.26
C ILE A 18 11.91 5.17 15.44
N ALA A 19 10.80 4.82 16.09
CA ALA A 19 10.81 3.84 17.18
C ALA A 19 11.39 2.49 16.74
N LEU A 20 11.01 2.00 15.56
CA LEU A 20 11.57 0.79 14.97
C LEU A 20 13.06 0.94 14.63
N GLY A 21 13.47 2.09 14.12
CA GLY A 21 14.87 2.41 13.82
C GLY A 21 15.76 2.38 15.06
N ILE A 22 15.29 2.96 16.18
CA ILE A 22 15.96 2.92 17.49
C ILE A 22 16.08 1.47 17.97
N ALA A 23 14.98 0.70 17.95
CA ALA A 23 14.99 -0.69 18.38
C ALA A 23 15.97 -1.58 17.58
N ARG A 24 16.10 -1.33 16.28
CA ARG A 24 17.08 -1.99 15.41
C ARG A 24 18.51 -1.58 15.74
N ARG A 25 18.75 -0.29 15.99
CA ARG A 25 20.07 0.22 16.40
C ARG A 25 20.52 -0.40 17.72
N ASP A 26 19.59 -0.59 18.65
CA ASP A 26 19.83 -1.25 19.95
C ASP A 26 19.90 -2.78 19.84
N LYS A 27 19.83 -3.33 18.61
CA LYS A 27 19.85 -4.78 18.31
C LYS A 27 18.72 -5.58 18.98
N THR A 28 17.67 -4.92 19.45
CA THR A 28 16.48 -5.57 20.03
C THR A 28 15.54 -6.13 18.95
N VAL A 29 15.64 -5.61 17.73
CA VAL A 29 14.90 -6.07 16.55
C VAL A 29 15.90 -6.30 15.42
N THR A 30 16.12 -7.56 15.05
CA THR A 30 17.05 -7.95 13.98
C THR A 30 16.39 -8.76 12.87
N THR A 31 15.21 -9.34 13.14
CA THR A 31 14.48 -10.20 12.20
C THR A 31 13.13 -9.61 11.78
N PRO A 32 12.58 -10.02 10.61
CA PRO A 32 11.24 -9.61 10.18
C PRO A 32 10.13 -9.99 11.18
N VAL A 33 10.28 -11.11 11.87
CA VAL A 33 9.34 -11.56 12.91
C VAL A 33 9.35 -10.59 14.10
N GLN A 34 10.53 -10.25 14.61
CA GLN A 34 10.68 -9.29 15.71
C GLN A 34 10.19 -7.90 15.32
N GLU A 35 10.39 -7.48 14.07
CA GLU A 35 9.86 -6.22 13.56
C GLU A 35 8.34 -6.17 13.63
N HIS A 36 7.67 -7.24 13.17
CA HIS A 36 6.21 -7.31 13.25
C HIS A 36 5.73 -7.26 14.71
N ILE A 37 6.34 -8.03 15.60
CA ILE A 37 6.00 -8.06 17.04
C ILE A 37 6.22 -6.69 17.68
N PHE A 38 7.35 -6.04 17.38
CA PHE A 38 7.67 -4.72 17.88
C PHE A 38 6.61 -3.69 17.46
N LEU A 39 6.28 -3.65 16.16
CA LEU A 39 5.27 -2.72 15.64
C LEU A 39 3.89 -2.99 16.23
N MET A 40 3.50 -4.26 16.37
CA MET A 40 2.23 -4.63 17.02
C MET A 40 2.15 -4.14 18.47
N ASN A 41 3.23 -4.30 19.24
CA ASN A 41 3.31 -3.83 20.62
C ASN A 41 3.32 -2.30 20.70
N TRP A 42 4.05 -1.64 19.80
CA TRP A 42 4.12 -0.19 19.73
C TRP A 42 2.75 0.41 19.39
N LEU A 43 2.07 -0.09 18.36
CA LEU A 43 0.73 0.36 17.94
C LEU A 43 -0.30 0.16 19.05
N THR A 44 -0.31 -1.03 19.66
CA THR A 44 -1.22 -1.33 20.78
C THR A 44 -0.96 -0.40 21.97
N THR A 45 0.30 -0.09 22.26
CA THR A 45 0.68 0.82 23.35
C THR A 45 0.28 2.25 23.03
N ALA A 46 0.53 2.71 21.80
CA ALA A 46 0.14 4.03 21.33
C ALA A 46 -1.37 4.27 21.46
N GLN A 47 -2.17 3.27 21.07
CA GLN A 47 -3.63 3.32 21.18
C GLN A 47 -4.09 3.30 22.64
N LYS A 48 -3.55 2.39 23.46
CA LYS A 48 -3.90 2.29 24.90
C LYS A 48 -3.57 3.55 25.68
N ARG A 49 -2.41 4.15 25.42
CA ARG A 49 -1.94 5.37 26.09
C ARG A 49 -2.47 6.66 25.46
N LYS A 50 -3.25 6.58 24.38
CA LYS A 50 -3.78 7.72 23.62
C LYS A 50 -2.67 8.72 23.25
N LEU A 51 -1.54 8.20 22.74
CA LEU A 51 -0.37 9.02 22.40
C LEU A 51 -0.61 9.95 21.20
N PHE A 52 -1.67 9.72 20.44
CA PHE A 52 -2.02 10.47 19.25
C PHE A 52 -3.45 11.03 19.36
N PRO A 53 -3.76 12.12 18.63
CA PRO A 53 -5.10 12.71 18.60
C PRO A 53 -6.18 11.73 18.18
N ARG A 54 -7.42 11.99 18.62
CA ARG A 54 -8.56 11.08 18.42
C ARG A 54 -8.89 10.87 16.94
N GLU A 55 -8.59 11.87 16.11
CA GLU A 55 -8.83 11.93 14.67
C GLU A 55 -8.19 10.75 13.94
N ILE A 56 -7.01 10.30 14.39
CA ILE A 56 -6.29 9.18 13.78
C ILE A 56 -6.41 7.85 14.54
N ALA A 57 -7.19 7.82 15.63
CA ALA A 57 -7.36 6.60 16.43
C ALA A 57 -7.96 5.44 15.62
N GLY A 58 -8.84 5.75 14.65
CA GLY A 58 -9.41 4.75 13.73
C GLY A 58 -8.36 4.08 12.83
N GLU A 59 -7.37 4.84 12.37
CA GLU A 59 -6.28 4.31 11.54
C GLU A 59 -5.36 3.39 12.35
N ILE A 60 -5.03 3.79 13.58
CA ILE A 60 -4.24 2.95 14.49
C ILE A 60 -4.98 1.63 14.77
N ASP A 61 -6.29 1.69 15.03
CA ASP A 61 -7.12 0.51 15.26
C ASP A 61 -7.17 -0.42 14.04
N TYR A 62 -7.29 0.15 12.84
CA TYR A 62 -7.20 -0.60 11.59
C TYR A 62 -5.87 -1.34 11.44
N LEU A 63 -4.73 -0.66 11.67
CA LEU A 63 -3.41 -1.28 11.59
C LEU A 63 -3.22 -2.41 12.62
N VAL A 64 -3.70 -2.23 13.85
CA VAL A 64 -3.66 -3.26 14.89
C VAL A 64 -4.48 -4.48 14.49
N ARG A 65 -5.72 -4.29 14.02
CA ARG A 65 -6.58 -5.40 13.57
C ARG A 65 -5.96 -6.15 12.39
N LEU A 66 -5.45 -5.41 11.42
CA LEU A 66 -4.81 -5.97 10.24
C LEU A 66 -3.58 -6.81 10.61
N GLY A 67 -2.72 -6.28 11.48
CA GLY A 67 -1.56 -7.00 11.99
C GLY A 67 -1.92 -8.28 12.74
N LYS A 68 -2.98 -8.26 13.57
CA LYS A 68 -3.49 -9.47 14.24
C LYS A 68 -4.00 -10.53 13.26
N GLN A 69 -4.70 -10.11 12.21
CA GLN A 69 -5.32 -11.05 11.26
C GLN A 69 -4.31 -11.68 10.30
N GLN A 70 -3.31 -10.92 9.84
CA GLN A 70 -2.41 -11.36 8.77
C GLN A 70 -0.97 -11.63 9.26
N GLY A 71 -0.66 -11.34 10.52
CA GLY A 71 0.69 -11.51 11.07
C GLY A 71 1.73 -10.75 10.24
N ILE A 72 2.89 -11.37 10.00
CA ILE A 72 4.00 -10.77 9.25
C ILE A 72 3.58 -10.36 7.82
N ILE A 73 2.63 -11.09 7.22
CA ILE A 73 2.13 -10.84 5.87
C ILE A 73 1.41 -9.48 5.78
N ALA A 74 0.91 -8.95 6.91
CA ALA A 74 0.32 -7.62 6.99
C ALA A 74 1.27 -6.51 6.49
N GLY A 75 2.59 -6.73 6.59
CA GLY A 75 3.61 -5.79 6.12
C GLY A 75 3.50 -4.42 6.80
N LEU A 76 3.31 -4.40 8.13
CA LEU A 76 3.03 -3.17 8.90
C LEU A 76 4.05 -2.07 8.66
N LYS A 77 5.35 -2.39 8.62
CA LYS A 77 6.40 -1.42 8.27
C LYS A 77 6.14 -0.78 6.91
N ARG A 78 5.87 -1.59 5.88
CA ARG A 78 5.59 -1.09 4.52
C ARG A 78 4.37 -0.18 4.52
N LYS A 79 3.32 -0.50 5.28
CA LYS A 79 2.13 0.35 5.43
C LYS A 79 2.43 1.67 6.13
N LEU A 80 3.18 1.65 7.21
CA LEU A 80 3.60 2.87 7.91
C LEU A 80 4.48 3.75 7.02
N THR A 81 5.46 3.16 6.32
CA THR A 81 6.24 3.88 5.32
C THR A 81 5.36 4.45 4.20
N PHE A 82 4.33 3.71 3.79
CA PHE A 82 3.35 4.20 2.83
C PHE A 82 2.57 5.41 3.33
N ILE A 83 2.02 5.36 4.54
CA ILE A 83 1.31 6.48 5.16
C ILE A 83 2.22 7.71 5.24
N TYR A 84 3.44 7.56 5.76
CA TYR A 84 4.37 8.68 5.90
C TYR A 84 4.66 9.36 4.56
N LYS A 85 5.03 8.57 3.55
CA LYS A 85 5.36 9.09 2.21
C LYS A 85 4.17 9.72 1.51
N SER A 86 2.98 9.18 1.74
CA SER A 86 1.71 9.72 1.23
C SER A 86 1.37 11.10 1.82
N CYS A 87 1.76 11.34 3.07
CA CYS A 87 1.40 12.55 3.80
C CYS A 87 2.51 13.61 3.82
N CYS A 88 3.79 13.23 3.69
CA CYS A 88 4.91 14.13 3.98
C CYS A 88 5.98 14.22 2.88
N GLU A 89 6.02 13.33 1.89
CA GLU A 89 7.05 13.35 0.84
C GLU A 89 6.46 13.67 -0.54
N ASP A 90 7.28 14.24 -1.42
CA ASP A 90 6.90 14.39 -2.83
C ASP A 90 6.77 12.99 -3.44
N ILE A 91 5.54 12.61 -3.80
CA ILE A 91 5.22 11.32 -4.45
C ILE A 91 6.08 11.10 -5.70
N SER A 92 6.51 12.16 -6.37
CA SER A 92 7.31 12.06 -7.58
C SER A 92 8.74 11.58 -7.36
N GLU A 93 9.28 11.73 -6.15
CA GLU A 93 10.60 11.24 -5.74
C GLU A 93 10.57 9.80 -5.20
N GLN A 94 9.39 9.21 -5.07
CA GLN A 94 9.21 7.84 -4.57
C GLN A 94 9.50 6.77 -5.64
N SER A 95 9.78 5.55 -5.16
CA SER A 95 10.04 4.41 -6.03
C SER A 95 8.86 4.09 -6.97
N ASP A 96 9.13 3.43 -8.09
CA ASP A 96 8.11 3.16 -9.10
C ASP A 96 6.95 2.32 -8.53
N LEU A 97 7.26 1.30 -7.72
CA LEU A 97 6.27 0.46 -7.03
C LEU A 97 5.45 1.27 -6.03
N PHE A 98 6.08 2.23 -5.33
CA PHE A 98 5.37 3.12 -4.42
C PHE A 98 4.34 3.94 -5.17
N ARG A 99 4.75 4.60 -6.26
CA ARG A 99 3.85 5.45 -7.06
C ARG A 99 2.71 4.63 -7.66
N LEU A 100 2.97 3.39 -8.09
CA LEU A 100 1.92 2.46 -8.52
C LEU A 100 0.95 2.15 -7.37
N THR A 101 1.47 1.77 -6.20
CA THR A 101 0.64 1.45 -5.03
C THR A 101 -0.21 2.66 -4.63
N PHE A 102 0.37 3.85 -4.64
CA PHE A 102 -0.33 5.09 -4.33
C PHE A 102 -1.46 5.37 -5.32
N ALA A 103 -1.18 5.25 -6.62
CA ALA A 103 -2.21 5.40 -7.64
C ALA A 103 -3.35 4.37 -7.49
N LEU A 104 -3.04 3.13 -7.09
CA LEU A 104 -4.06 2.09 -6.85
C LEU A 104 -4.91 2.39 -5.62
N GLU A 105 -4.33 2.92 -4.54
CA GLU A 105 -5.10 3.34 -3.36
C GLU A 105 -6.02 4.53 -3.70
N GLU A 106 -5.54 5.51 -4.47
CA GLU A 106 -6.38 6.61 -4.95
C GLU A 106 -7.54 6.12 -5.82
N LEU A 107 -7.29 5.14 -6.70
CA LEU A 107 -8.36 4.50 -7.47
C LEU A 107 -9.36 3.80 -6.55
N LYS A 108 -8.92 3.12 -5.49
CA LYS A 108 -9.84 2.52 -4.50
C LYS A 108 -10.72 3.55 -3.81
N ASN A 109 -10.19 4.73 -3.50
CA ASN A 109 -10.95 5.84 -2.92
C ASN A 109 -12.03 6.37 -3.87
N THR A 110 -11.86 6.18 -5.18
CA THR A 110 -12.87 6.50 -6.21
C THR A 110 -13.83 5.35 -6.54
N GLY A 111 -13.77 4.24 -5.79
CA GLY A 111 -14.66 3.09 -5.94
C GLY A 111 -14.08 1.89 -6.69
N TRP A 112 -12.84 1.98 -7.19
CA TRP A 112 -12.21 0.84 -7.88
C TRP A 112 -11.86 -0.30 -6.91
N ARG A 113 -11.90 -1.53 -7.41
CA ARG A 113 -11.36 -2.70 -6.72
C ARG A 113 -10.03 -3.13 -7.34
N SER A 114 -9.09 -3.60 -6.54
CA SER A 114 -7.82 -4.14 -7.02
C SER A 114 -7.70 -5.59 -6.57
N HIS A 115 -7.42 -6.48 -7.52
CA HIS A 115 -7.26 -7.92 -7.30
C HIS A 115 -5.89 -8.37 -7.77
N THR A 116 -5.17 -9.09 -6.92
CA THR A 116 -3.94 -9.78 -7.34
C THR A 116 -4.26 -11.25 -7.57
N LEU A 117 -3.94 -11.76 -8.75
CA LEU A 117 -4.34 -13.08 -9.23
C LEU A 117 -3.15 -14.04 -9.28
N SER A 118 -3.43 -15.33 -9.10
CA SER A 118 -2.48 -16.39 -9.44
C SER A 118 -2.31 -16.48 -10.97
N THR A 119 -1.24 -17.11 -11.45
CA THR A 119 -1.07 -17.38 -12.89
C THR A 119 -2.22 -18.20 -13.47
N THR A 120 -2.80 -19.10 -12.69
CA THR A 120 -3.95 -19.91 -13.09
C THR A 120 -5.18 -19.03 -13.30
N ASP A 121 -5.51 -18.16 -12.34
CA ASP A 121 -6.69 -17.29 -12.42
C ASP A 121 -6.51 -16.20 -13.48
N TRP A 122 -5.27 -15.72 -13.67
CA TRP A 122 -4.93 -14.80 -14.74
C TRP A 122 -5.18 -15.40 -16.13
N LYS A 123 -4.67 -16.62 -16.39
CA LYS A 123 -4.85 -17.33 -17.67
C LYS A 123 -6.30 -17.72 -17.93
N LYS A 124 -7.06 -18.07 -16.89
CA LYS A 124 -8.51 -18.33 -16.97
C LYS A 124 -9.33 -17.06 -17.26
N GLY A 125 -8.70 -15.90 -17.19
CA GLY A 125 -9.39 -14.64 -17.37
C GLY A 125 -10.31 -14.28 -16.20
N TRP A 126 -10.06 -14.79 -14.99
CA TRP A 126 -10.94 -14.56 -13.84
C TRP A 126 -11.20 -13.08 -13.60
N GLU A 127 -12.45 -12.77 -13.25
CA GLU A 127 -12.93 -11.44 -12.92
C GLU A 127 -13.69 -11.44 -11.60
N GLY A 128 -13.53 -10.34 -10.87
CA GLY A 128 -14.25 -10.09 -9.63
C GLY A 128 -15.69 -9.62 -9.93
N PRO A 129 -16.62 -9.82 -8.99
CA PRO A 129 -18.04 -9.50 -9.18
C PRO A 129 -18.35 -8.00 -9.19
N PHE A 130 -17.36 -7.15 -8.92
CA PHE A 130 -17.53 -5.70 -8.81
C PHE A 130 -16.71 -4.99 -9.89
N SER A 131 -17.33 -4.00 -10.53
CA SER A 131 -16.72 -3.07 -11.48
C SER A 131 -16.95 -1.64 -10.95
N PRO A 132 -15.98 -0.72 -11.10
CA PRO A 132 -14.73 -0.88 -11.85
C PRO A 132 -13.63 -1.61 -11.06
N ALA A 133 -12.81 -2.41 -11.75
CA ALA A 133 -11.75 -3.19 -11.11
C ALA A 133 -10.46 -3.31 -11.95
N ILE A 134 -9.37 -3.56 -11.24
CA ILE A 134 -8.01 -3.78 -11.75
C ILE A 134 -7.56 -5.17 -11.31
N TYR A 135 -7.01 -5.92 -12.25
CA TYR A 135 -6.47 -7.25 -12.03
C TYR A 135 -4.98 -7.24 -12.39
N ILE A 136 -4.16 -7.80 -11.50
CA ILE A 136 -2.71 -7.87 -11.65
C ILE A 136 -2.26 -9.30 -11.35
N GLU A 137 -1.47 -9.91 -12.23
CA GLU A 137 -0.87 -11.22 -11.94
C GLU A 137 0.26 -11.08 -10.89
N LEU A 138 0.19 -11.85 -9.80
CA LEU A 138 1.13 -11.74 -8.68
C LEU A 138 2.58 -12.03 -9.11
N PRO A 139 2.91 -13.15 -9.80
CA PRO A 139 4.27 -13.37 -10.29
C PRO A 139 4.77 -12.26 -11.20
N ALA A 140 3.94 -11.76 -12.13
CA ALA A 140 4.32 -10.67 -13.02
C ALA A 140 4.63 -9.38 -12.24
N LEU A 141 3.86 -9.08 -11.19
CA LEU A 141 4.13 -7.95 -10.29
C LEU A 141 5.46 -8.12 -9.55
N GLN A 142 5.75 -9.32 -9.03
CA GLN A 142 7.00 -9.59 -8.32
C GLN A 142 8.22 -9.50 -9.24
N GLU A 143 8.12 -9.97 -10.49
CA GLU A 143 9.21 -9.88 -11.45
C GLU A 143 9.37 -8.49 -12.08
N ALA A 144 8.33 -7.65 -12.04
CA ALA A 144 8.36 -6.32 -12.63
C ALA A 144 9.11 -5.29 -11.78
N PHE A 145 9.32 -5.55 -10.48
CA PHE A 145 9.94 -4.60 -9.55
C PHE A 145 11.04 -5.25 -8.73
N THR A 146 12.07 -4.46 -8.38
CA THR A 146 13.09 -4.88 -7.40
C THR A 146 12.54 -4.82 -5.98
N ASP A 147 13.31 -5.34 -5.02
CA ASP A 147 13.01 -5.23 -3.59
C ASP A 147 12.97 -3.77 -3.12
N GLU A 148 13.72 -2.87 -3.75
CA GLU A 148 13.70 -1.42 -3.54
C GLU A 148 12.53 -0.71 -4.26
N GLY A 149 11.76 -1.46 -5.06
CA GLY A 149 10.59 -0.95 -5.79
C GLY A 149 10.91 -0.22 -7.08
N LYS A 150 12.10 -0.42 -7.66
CA LYS A 150 12.44 0.09 -9.00
C LYS A 150 11.82 -0.82 -10.06
N GLN A 151 11.20 -0.25 -11.09
CA GLN A 151 10.61 -1.05 -12.16
C GLN A 151 11.67 -1.56 -13.15
N LEU A 152 11.68 -2.86 -13.39
CA LEU A 152 12.61 -3.55 -14.29
C LEU A 152 12.02 -3.77 -15.68
N LYS A 153 10.72 -4.14 -15.74
CA LYS A 153 10.03 -4.47 -16.99
C LYS A 153 8.58 -3.98 -16.97
N PRO A 154 7.93 -3.88 -18.14
CA PRO A 154 6.53 -3.48 -18.20
C PRO A 154 5.63 -4.42 -17.39
N LEU A 155 4.67 -3.85 -16.67
CA LEU A 155 3.66 -4.62 -15.94
C LEU A 155 2.36 -4.61 -16.73
N HIS A 156 1.84 -5.80 -17.02
CA HIS A 156 0.53 -5.96 -17.67
C HIS A 156 -0.57 -5.96 -16.61
N ILE A 157 -1.59 -5.13 -16.81
CA ILE A 157 -2.79 -5.09 -15.98
C ILE A 157 -4.04 -5.29 -16.84
N ARG A 158 -5.01 -6.02 -16.29
CA ARG A 158 -6.35 -6.15 -16.88
C ARG A 158 -7.30 -5.23 -16.13
N ILE A 159 -8.23 -4.62 -16.83
CA ILE A 159 -9.18 -3.67 -16.23
C ILE A 159 -10.60 -3.93 -16.70
N SER A 160 -11.56 -3.79 -15.79
CA SER A 160 -12.98 -3.67 -16.08
C SER A 160 -13.43 -2.28 -15.66
N GLY A 161 -13.77 -1.42 -16.62
CA GLY A 161 -14.13 -0.02 -16.35
C GLY A 161 -13.54 1.00 -17.33
N ASP A 162 -13.47 2.25 -16.88
CA ASP A 162 -12.96 3.39 -17.66
C ASP A 162 -11.42 3.38 -17.73
N SER A 163 -10.90 3.07 -18.92
CA SER A 163 -9.47 3.08 -19.21
C SER A 163 -8.84 4.48 -19.17
N GLU A 164 -9.62 5.53 -19.48
CA GLU A 164 -9.13 6.90 -19.47
C GLU A 164 -8.92 7.39 -18.05
N HIS A 165 -9.85 7.10 -17.14
CA HIS A 165 -9.71 7.41 -15.72
C HIS A 165 -8.44 6.80 -15.12
N ILE A 166 -8.20 5.50 -15.31
CA ILE A 166 -6.97 4.85 -14.83
C ILE A 166 -5.74 5.49 -15.46
N SER A 167 -5.73 5.67 -16.78
CA SER A 167 -4.58 6.24 -17.49
C SER A 167 -4.23 7.63 -16.97
N LYS A 168 -5.24 8.45 -16.66
CA LYS A 168 -5.06 9.79 -16.08
C LYS A 168 -4.48 9.70 -14.67
N THR A 169 -4.97 8.80 -13.83
CA THR A 169 -4.48 8.61 -12.46
C THR A 169 -3.04 8.10 -12.44
N LEU A 170 -2.71 7.09 -13.26
CA LEU A 170 -1.35 6.58 -13.40
C LEU A 170 -0.38 7.66 -13.90
N LYS A 171 -0.78 8.45 -14.90
CA LYS A 171 0.02 9.58 -15.41
C LYS A 171 0.26 10.65 -14.34
N ARG A 172 -0.77 11.00 -13.56
CA ARG A 172 -0.68 11.99 -12.48
C ARG A 172 0.43 11.64 -11.48
N TYR A 173 0.53 10.37 -11.10
CA TYR A 173 1.54 9.89 -10.16
C TYR A 173 2.82 9.40 -10.84
N LYS A 174 3.04 9.74 -12.11
CA LYS A 174 4.23 9.36 -12.89
C LYS A 174 4.51 7.84 -12.85
N VAL A 175 3.46 7.02 -12.83
CA VAL A 175 3.57 5.57 -12.95
C VAL A 175 3.92 5.25 -14.41
N LYS A 176 4.98 4.48 -14.61
CA LYS A 176 5.55 4.21 -15.94
C LYS A 176 5.32 2.75 -16.33
N ASN A 177 5.48 2.47 -17.63
CA ASN A 177 5.55 1.12 -18.18
C ASN A 177 4.43 0.17 -17.71
N ILE A 178 3.19 0.65 -17.67
CA ILE A 178 2.01 -0.16 -17.43
C ILE A 178 1.32 -0.41 -18.77
N ILE A 179 1.08 -1.67 -19.09
CA ILE A 179 0.34 -2.10 -20.28
C ILE A 179 -1.07 -2.45 -19.83
N ILE A 180 -2.06 -1.70 -20.31
CA ILE A 180 -3.47 -1.84 -19.91
C ILE A 180 -4.22 -2.59 -20.98
N THR A 181 -4.84 -3.71 -20.60
CA THR A 181 -5.76 -4.46 -21.45
C THR A 181 -7.16 -4.40 -20.85
N ARG A 182 -8.15 -3.95 -21.62
CA ARG A 182 -9.55 -4.04 -21.19
C ARG A 182 -9.99 -5.50 -21.23
N THR A 183 -10.59 -6.00 -20.16
CA THR A 183 -11.31 -7.26 -20.28
C THR A 183 -12.53 -7.04 -21.18
N PRO A 184 -12.77 -7.92 -22.17
CA PRO A 184 -14.00 -7.85 -22.95
C PRO A 184 -15.20 -8.02 -22.00
N PRO A 185 -16.31 -7.30 -22.21
CA PRO A 185 -17.51 -7.54 -21.40
C PRO A 185 -17.90 -9.01 -21.54
N SER A 186 -18.18 -9.68 -20.42
CA SER A 186 -18.74 -11.03 -20.42
C SER A 186 -19.98 -11.06 -21.33
N PRO A 187 -20.10 -12.05 -22.23
CA PRO A 187 -21.24 -12.19 -23.13
C PRO A 187 -22.55 -12.45 -22.40
#